data_AF-A0A8S2ZII1-F1
#
_entry.id   AF-A0A8S2ZII1-F1
#
_cell.length_a   1.000
_cell.length_b   1.000
_cell.length_c   1.000
_cell.angle_alpha   90.00
_cell.angle_beta   90.00
_cell.angle_gamma   90.00
#
_symmetry.space_group_name_H-M   'P 1'
#
loop_
_entity.id
_entity.type
_entity.pdbx_description
1 polymer ?
#
loop_
_entity_poly.entity_id
_entity_poly.type
_entity_poly.pdbx_seq_one_letter_code
_entity_poly.pdbx_strand_id
1 'polypeptide(L)' 'MPWNRVNFLKKYLKIMNRITREKFDRKLFTTFSDKYLRQDGVLVLRLVALNTNDVVMGEIMSALWDGFKRSQDVDGGIFV' A
#
# COMPACT_ATOMS: atom_id res chain seq x y z
N MET A 1 2.19 9.82 14.29
CA MET A 1 3.44 10.10 13.54
C MET A 1 3.43 9.40 12.18
N PRO A 2 3.66 10.11 11.06
CA PRO A 2 3.59 9.58 9.68
C PRO A 2 4.50 8.36 9.42
N TRP A 3 5.61 8.27 10.15
CA TRP A 3 6.62 7.24 10.00
C TRP A 3 6.09 5.82 10.29
N ASN A 4 5.20 5.68 11.28
CA ASN A 4 4.58 4.39 11.59
C ASN A 4 3.63 3.91 10.48
N ARG A 5 2.91 4.83 9.80
CA ARG A 5 2.05 4.49 8.66
C ARG A 5 2.87 3.89 7.53
N VAL A 6 3.94 4.57 7.14
CA VAL A 6 4.78 4.14 6.02
C VAL A 6 5.41 2.78 6.28
N ASN A 7 5.90 2.54 7.50
CA ASN A 7 6.52 1.26 7.85
C ASN A 7 5.53 0.10 7.85
N PHE A 8 4.31 0.33 8.34
CA PHE A 8 3.24 -0.67 8.30
C PHE A 8 2.93 -1.09 6.86
N LEU A 9 2.71 -0.13 5.96
CA LEU A 9 2.45 -0.42 4.55
C LEU A 9 3.65 -1.11 3.87
N LYS A 10 4.87 -0.60 4.10
CA LYS A 10 6.09 -1.19 3.54
C LYS A 10 6.35 -2.61 4.02
N LYS A 11 6.02 -2.97 5.28
CA LYS A 11 6.17 -4.34 5.81
C LYS A 11 5.47 -5.33 4.89
N TYR A 12 4.17 -5.18 4.72
CA TYR A 12 3.36 -6.14 3.97
C TYR A 12 3.67 -6.11 2.47
N LEU A 13 3.88 -4.94 1.86
CA LEU A 13 4.23 -4.87 0.43
C LEU A 13 5.59 -5.50 0.12
N LYS A 14 6.56 -5.45 1.04
CA LYS A 14 7.84 -6.14 0.88
C LYS A 14 7.69 -7.65 1.03
N ILE A 15 6.99 -8.10 2.07
CA ILE A 15 6.76 -9.54 2.32
C ILE A 15 6.06 -10.17 1.12
N MET A 16 5.10 -9.47 0.51
CA MET A 16 4.34 -9.93 -0.64
C MET A 16 5.04 -9.68 -1.99
N ASN A 17 6.32 -9.26 -1.96
CA ASN A 17 7.14 -8.97 -3.14
C ASN A 17 6.50 -7.98 -4.13
N ARG A 18 5.67 -7.06 -3.63
CA ARG A 18 5.02 -5.99 -4.43
C ARG A 18 5.90 -4.77 -4.56
N ILE A 19 6.79 -4.55 -3.59
CA ILE A 19 7.87 -3.58 -3.68
C ILE A 19 9.20 -4.26 -3.34
N THR A 20 10.23 -3.99 -4.13
CA THR A 20 11.61 -4.46 -3.87
C THR A 20 12.53 -3.27 -3.69
N ARG A 21 13.72 -3.48 -3.11
CA ARG A 21 14.70 -2.40 -2.93
C ARG A 21 15.15 -1.80 -4.27
N GLU A 22 15.27 -2.63 -5.29
CA GLU A 22 15.72 -2.25 -6.64
C GLU A 22 14.64 -1.54 -7.46
N LYS A 23 13.36 -1.89 -7.25
CA LYS A 23 12.23 -1.36 -8.02
C LYS A 23 11.26 -0.53 -7.16
N PHE A 24 11.74 0.10 -6.10
CA PHE A 24 10.90 0.94 -5.23
C PHE A 24 10.70 2.32 -5.85
N ASP A 25 9.51 2.56 -6.41
CA ASP A 25 9.07 3.89 -6.79
C ASP A 25 8.50 4.64 -5.57
N ARG A 26 9.25 5.63 -5.09
CA ARG A 26 8.86 6.46 -3.95
C ARG A 26 7.62 7.31 -4.25
N LYS A 27 7.49 7.86 -5.47
CA LYS A 27 6.37 8.75 -5.84
C LYS A 27 5.09 7.93 -5.89
N LEU A 28 5.13 6.77 -6.54
CA LEU A 28 4.01 5.83 -6.60
C LEU A 28 3.58 5.37 -5.20
N PHE A 29 4.54 5.01 -4.34
CA PHE A 29 4.25 4.61 -2.96
C PHE A 29 3.63 5.76 -2.14
N THR A 30 4.13 6.99 -2.30
CA THR A 30 3.54 8.16 -1.64
C THR A 30 2.12 8.40 -2.13
N THR A 31 1.84 8.30 -3.43
CA THR A 31 0.47 8.40 -3.96
C THR A 31 -0.44 7.32 -3.38
N PHE A 32 0.03 6.07 -3.31
CA PHE A 32 -0.72 4.98 -2.69
C PHE A 32 -1.04 5.26 -1.21
N SER A 33 -0.05 5.65 -0.42
CA SER A 33 -0.21 5.92 1.02
C SER A 33 -1.09 7.14 1.28
N ASP A 34 -0.84 8.25 0.59
CA ASP A 34 -1.35 9.55 1.00
C ASP A 34 -2.59 9.99 0.21
N LYS A 35 -2.79 9.47 -1.00
CA LYS A 35 -3.93 9.83 -1.85
C LYS A 35 -4.95 8.70 -1.96
N TYR A 36 -4.49 7.47 -2.20
CA TYR A 36 -5.36 6.31 -2.36
C TYR A 36 -5.87 5.77 -1.01
N LEU A 37 -4.99 5.38 -0.10
CA LEU A 37 -5.40 4.89 1.23
C LEU A 37 -5.78 6.02 2.19
N ARG A 38 -5.07 7.15 2.12
CA ARG A 38 -5.20 8.28 3.06
C ARG A 38 -5.00 7.82 4.52
N GLN A 39 -5.34 8.67 5.47
CA GLN A 39 -5.21 8.34 6.89
C GLN A 39 -6.20 7.24 7.33
N ASP A 40 -7.46 7.36 6.92
CA ASP A 40 -8.54 6.48 7.38
C ASP A 40 -8.41 5.06 6.82
N GLY A 41 -7.99 4.90 5.56
CA GLY A 41 -7.74 3.59 4.99
C GLY A 41 -6.62 2.86 5.74
N VAL A 42 -5.56 3.56 6.14
CA VAL A 42 -4.50 2.97 6.97
C VAL A 42 -5.02 2.61 8.37
N LEU A 43 -5.90 3.41 8.95
CA LEU A 43 -6.53 3.09 10.24
C LEU A 43 -7.34 1.80 10.14
N VAL A 44 -8.20 1.67 9.13
CA VAL A 44 -8.99 0.45 8.89
C VAL A 44 -8.07 -0.75 8.70
N LEU A 45 -7.02 -0.64 7.89
CA LEU A 45 -6.06 -1.73 7.68
C LEU A 45 -5.35 -2.16 8.97
N ARG A 46 -5.10 -1.23 9.90
CA ARG A 46 -4.54 -1.57 11.22
C ARG A 46 -5.56 -2.30 12.09
N LEU A 47 -6.82 -1.89 12.09
CA LEU A 47 -7.88 -2.58 12.82
C LEU A 47 -8.08 -4.00 12.28
N VAL A 48 -8.04 -4.18 10.96
CA VAL A 48 -8.08 -5.50 10.33
C VAL A 48 -6.87 -6.34 10.78
N ALA A 49 -5.66 -5.78 10.75
CA ALA A 49 -4.44 -6.48 11.19
C ALA A 49 -4.47 -6.91 12.67
N LEU A 50 -5.28 -6.28 13.53
CA LEU A 50 -5.47 -6.70 14.93
C LEU A 50 -6.39 -7.91 15.07
N ASN A 51 -7.23 -8.16 14.07
CA ASN A 51 -8.25 -9.22 14.07
C ASN A 51 -7.95 -10.36 13.10
N THR A 52 -6.83 -10.29 12.38
CA THR A 52 -6.42 -11.29 11.40
C THR A 52 -4.94 -11.59 11.49
N ASN A 53 -4.50 -12.63 10.79
CA ASN A 53 -3.10 -13.01 10.74
C ASN A 53 -2.32 -12.26 9.64
N ASP A 54 -0.99 -12.33 9.70
CA ASP A 54 -0.10 -11.66 8.74
C ASP A 54 -0.32 -12.12 7.29
N VAL A 55 -0.80 -13.37 7.07
CA VAL A 55 -1.06 -13.92 5.73
C VAL A 55 -2.23 -13.21 5.08
N VAL A 56 -3.40 -13.21 5.72
CA VAL A 56 -4.61 -12.56 5.22
C VAL A 56 -4.38 -11.05 5.05
N MET A 57 -3.68 -10.41 6.01
CA MET A 57 -3.33 -9.01 5.90
C MET A 57 -2.43 -8.72 4.68
N GLY A 58 -1.49 -9.61 4.38
CA GLY A 58 -0.64 -9.55 3.19
C GLY A 58 -1.44 -9.63 1.89
N GLU A 59 -2.42 -10.53 1.81
CA GLU A 59 -3.31 -10.67 0.65
C GLU A 59 -4.15 -9.40 0.42
N ILE A 60 -4.76 -8.86 1.48
CA ILE A 60 -5.53 -7.61 1.43
C ILE A 60 -4.65 -6.46 0.92
N MET A 61 -3.45 -6.30 1.50
CA MET A 61 -2.51 -5.25 1.09
C MET A 61 -2.13 -5.39 -0.40
N SER A 62 -1.89 -6.62 -0.85
CA SER A 62 -1.53 -6.91 -2.24
C SER A 62 -2.67 -6.58 -3.20
N ALA A 63 -3.90 -6.98 -2.86
CA ALA A 63 -5.08 -6.67 -3.66
C ALA A 63 -5.31 -5.15 -3.78
N LEU A 64 -5.14 -4.40 -2.69
CA LEU A 64 -5.26 -2.94 -2.69
C LEU A 64 -4.17 -2.28 -3.54
N TRP A 65 -2.93 -2.75 -3.45
CA TRP A 65 -1.82 -2.24 -4.25
C TRP A 65 -2.00 -2.52 -5.74
N ASP A 66 -2.40 -3.74 -6.09
CA ASP A 66 -2.64 -4.13 -7.48
C ASP A 66 -3.85 -3.38 -8.05
N GLY A 67 -4.90 -3.18 -7.25
CA GLY A 67 -6.06 -2.34 -7.60
C GLY A 67 -5.68 -0.88 -7.84
N PHE A 68 -4.89 -0.29 -6.94
CA PHE A 68 -4.36 1.06 -7.11
C PHE A 68 -3.55 1.18 -8.40
N LYS A 69 -2.62 0.26 -8.65
CA LYS A 69 -1.82 0.28 -9.89
C LYS A 69 -2.68 0.20 -11.15
N ARG A 70 -3.71 -0.66 -11.15
CA ARG A 70 -4.66 -0.75 -12.27
C ARG A 70 -5.41 0.56 -12.47
N SER A 71 -5.83 1.23 -11.39
CA SER A 71 -6.51 2.52 -11.52
C SER A 71 -5.58 3.60 -12.08
N GLN A 72 -4.28 3.57 -11.77
CA GLN A 72 -3.30 4.50 -12.35
C GLN A 72 -3.07 4.26 -13.86
N ASP A 73 -3.28 3.03 -14.34
CA ASP A 73 -3.13 2.67 -15.75
C ASP A 73 -4.35 3.11 -16.58
N VAL A 74 -5.56 2.93 -16.02
CA VAL A 74 -6.84 3.29 -16.67
C VAL A 74 -7.02 4.81 -16.81
N ASP A 75 -6.59 5.59 -15.81
CA ASP A 75 -6.71 7.05 -15.84
C ASP A 75 -5.61 7.74 -16.67
N GLY A 76 -4.81 6.99 -17.44
CA GLY A 76 -3.76 7.55 -18.28
C GLY A 76 -2.68 8.24 -17.46
N GLY A 77 -2.09 7.51 -16.50
CA GLY A 77 -0.83 7.84 -15.85
C GLY A 77 -0.58 9.32 -15.59
N ILE A 78 -1.07 9.83 -14.46
CA ILE A 78 -0.76 11.19 -13.95
C ILE A 78 0.67 11.20 -13.40
N PHE A 79 1.63 10.94 -14.27
CA PHE A 79 3.02 11.34 -14.17
C PHE A 79 3.41 12.02 -15.49
N VAL A 80 2.64 13.06 -15.84
CA VAL A 80 3.22 14.32 -16.34
C VAL A 80 3.42 15.22 -15.13
#